data_AF-X0WKD2-F1
#
_entry.id   AF-X0WKD2-F1
#
_cell.length_a   1.000
_cell.length_b   1.000
_cell.length_c   1.000
_cell.angle_alpha   90.00
_cell.angle_beta   90.00
_cell.angle_gamma   90.00
#
_symmetry.space_group_name_H-M   'P 1'
#
loop_
_entity.id
_entity.type
_entity.pdbx_description
1 polymer ?
#
loop_
_entity_poly.entity_id
_entity_poly.type
_entity_poly.pdbx_seq_one_letter_code
_entity_poly.pdbx_strand_id
1 'polypeptide(L)'
;KEDINMANGKDEIISFKVDKNLSEAMEGIPNRSEFIRSAILAALDSKCPLCKGAGTLTPEQKKHWITFAEHHSIQECEDCHAYHLVCEAENGQANTKRERK
;
A
#
# COMPACT_ATOMS: atom_id res chain seq x y z
N LYS A 1 21.42 -3.18 -20.74
CA LYS A 1 20.26 -3.92 -21.26
C LYS A 1 19.87 -4.84 -20.11
N GLU A 2 18.99 -4.35 -19.25
CA GLU A 2 18.52 -5.08 -18.08
C GLU A 2 17.27 -5.86 -18.52
N ASP A 3 17.36 -7.18 -18.42
CA ASP A 3 16.31 -8.11 -18.77
C ASP A 3 15.21 -8.05 -17.71
N ILE A 4 14.10 -7.37 -18.03
CA ILE A 4 12.87 -7.43 -17.25
C ILE A 4 12.32 -8.85 -17.41
N ASN A 5 12.39 -9.62 -16.34
CA ASN A 5 11.85 -10.98 -16.27
C ASN A 5 10.32 -10.90 -16.35
N MET A 6 9.79 -11.02 -17.56
CA MET A 6 8.36 -11.09 -17.88
C MET A 6 7.86 -12.49 -17.51
N ALA A 7 7.66 -12.74 -16.21
CA ALA A 7 6.96 -13.93 -15.76
C ALA A 7 5.50 -13.83 -16.19
N ASN A 8 5.12 -14.58 -17.23
CA ASN A 8 3.73 -14.81 -17.64
C ASN A 8 2.94 -15.42 -16.47
N GLY A 9 2.41 -14.57 -15.60
CA GLY A 9 1.44 -14.94 -14.59
C GLY A 9 0.16 -15.35 -15.29
N LYS A 10 -0.31 -16.58 -15.04
CA LYS A 10 -1.63 -17.01 -15.50
C LYS A 10 -2.65 -16.07 -14.85
N ASP A 11 -3.52 -15.45 -15.65
CA ASP A 11 -4.63 -14.67 -15.13
C ASP A 11 -5.47 -15.55 -14.21
N GLU A 12 -5.52 -15.20 -12.92
CA GLU A 12 -6.37 -15.88 -11.94
C GLU A 12 -7.79 -15.33 -12.06
N ILE A 13 -8.75 -16.21 -12.37
CA ILE A 13 -10.16 -15.82 -12.50
C ILE A 13 -10.83 -15.96 -11.13
N ILE A 14 -11.20 -14.82 -10.54
CA ILE A 14 -11.98 -14.75 -9.30
C ILE A 14 -13.41 -14.32 -9.63
N SER A 15 -14.38 -15.20 -9.36
CA SER A 15 -15.81 -14.89 -9.49
C SER A 15 -16.40 -14.49 -8.14
N PHE A 16 -16.93 -13.27 -8.04
CA PHE A 16 -17.62 -12.79 -6.85
C PHE A 16 -19.13 -12.68 -7.13
N LYS A 17 -19.93 -13.10 -6.17
CA LYS A 17 -21.37 -12.90 -6.19
C LYS A 17 -21.66 -11.53 -5.56
N VAL A 18 -22.43 -10.69 -6.26
CA VAL A 18 -22.89 -9.41 -5.74
C VAL A 18 -24.28 -9.52 -5.14
N ASP A 19 -24.55 -8.73 -4.11
CA ASP A 19 -25.91 -8.51 -3.65
C ASP A 19 -26.67 -7.55 -4.59
N LYS A 20 -27.97 -7.41 -4.34
CA LYS A 20 -28.84 -6.57 -5.16
C LYS A 20 -28.43 -5.10 -5.13
N ASN A 21 -28.04 -4.59 -3.95
CA ASN A 21 -27.70 -3.19 -3.77
C ASN A 21 -26.46 -2.81 -4.60
N LEU A 22 -25.42 -3.65 -4.56
CA LEU A 22 -24.22 -3.44 -5.35
C LEU A 22 -24.48 -3.62 -6.85
N SER A 23 -25.33 -4.59 -7.23
CA SER A 23 -25.71 -4.78 -8.64
C SER A 23 -26.42 -3.56 -9.23
N GLU A 24 -27.35 -2.95 -8.47
CA GLU A 24 -28.08 -1.74 -8.88
C GLU A 24 -27.15 -0.52 -8.92
N ALA A 25 -26.27 -0.37 -7.93
CA ALA A 25 -25.29 0.72 -7.92
C ALA A 25 -24.31 0.66 -9.10
N MET A 26 -24.10 -0.53 -9.67
CA MET A 26 -23.24 -0.76 -10.83
C MET A 26 -23.98 -0.72 -12.17
N GLU A 27 -25.27 -0.40 -12.18
CA GLU A 27 -26.06 -0.25 -13.39
C GLU A 27 -25.53 0.93 -14.23
N GLY A 28 -25.52 0.79 -15.56
CA GLY A 28 -24.96 1.80 -16.46
C GLY A 28 -23.43 1.83 -16.58
N ILE A 29 -22.68 1.11 -15.75
CA ILE A 29 -21.22 0.98 -15.91
C ILE A 29 -20.91 0.07 -17.12
N PRO A 30 -20.25 0.58 -18.18
CA PRO A 30 -20.05 -0.17 -19.41
C PRO A 30 -19.12 -1.37 -19.26
N ASN A 31 -18.08 -1.26 -18.42
CA ASN A 31 -17.15 -2.36 -18.11
C ASN A 31 -17.03 -2.56 -16.60
N ARG A 32 -17.97 -3.33 -16.04
CA ARG A 32 -18.04 -3.61 -14.59
C ARG A 32 -16.77 -4.25 -14.06
N SER A 33 -16.18 -5.20 -14.79
CA SER A 33 -14.98 -5.93 -14.36
C SER A 33 -13.74 -5.03 -14.29
N GLU A 34 -13.59 -4.10 -15.23
CA GLU A 34 -12.51 -3.10 -15.18
C GLU A 34 -12.72 -2.08 -14.05
N PHE A 35 -13.96 -1.63 -13.87
CA PHE A 35 -14.32 -0.75 -12.75
C PHE A 35 -13.99 -1.38 -11.40
N ILE A 36 -14.40 -2.64 -11.19
CA ILE A 36 -14.13 -3.37 -9.94
C ILE A 36 -12.63 -3.58 -9.73
N ARG A 37 -11.90 -4.00 -10.76
CA ARG A 37 -10.44 -4.17 -10.66
C ARG A 37 -9.76 -2.87 -10.24
N SER A 38 -10.10 -1.77 -10.91
CA SER A 38 -9.54 -0.44 -10.60
C SER A 38 -9.90 0.00 -9.17
N ALA A 39 -11.16 -0.19 -8.76
CA ALA A 39 -11.61 0.17 -7.42
C ALA A 39 -10.90 -0.66 -6.33
N ILE A 40 -10.73 -1.97 -6.54
CA ILE A 40 -10.02 -2.84 -5.60
C ILE A 40 -8.54 -2.44 -5.52
N LEU A 41 -7.87 -2.21 -6.65
CA LEU A 41 -6.47 -1.80 -6.67
C LEU A 41 -6.26 -0.47 -5.94
N ALA A 42 -7.08 0.55 -6.23
CA ALA A 42 -7.03 1.84 -5.54
C ALA A 42 -7.26 1.69 -4.03
N ALA A 43 -8.23 0.86 -3.64
CA ALA A 43 -8.52 0.58 -2.24
C ALA A 43 -7.39 -0.19 -1.55
N LEU A 44 -6.61 -1.01 -2.26
CA LEU A 44 -5.46 -1.71 -1.70
C LEU A 44 -4.23 -0.80 -1.58
N ASP A 45 -4.00 0.06 -2.56
CA ASP A 45 -2.88 1.01 -2.57
C ASP A 45 -2.98 2.03 -1.43
N SER A 46 -4.21 2.42 -1.09
CA SER A 46 -4.48 3.42 -0.04
C SER A 46 -4.56 2.81 1.38
N LYS A 47 -4.44 1.49 1.54
CA LYS A 47 -4.57 0.84 2.86
C LYS A 47 -3.29 0.96 3.67
N CYS A 48 -3.45 1.27 4.96
CA CYS A 48 -2.33 1.20 5.91
C CYS A 48 -1.64 -0.18 5.81
N PRO A 49 -0.33 -0.23 5.53
CA PRO A 49 0.37 -1.48 5.26
C PRO A 49 0.46 -2.39 6.49
N LEU A 50 0.33 -1.82 7.69
CA LEU A 50 0.40 -2.53 8.96
C LEU A 50 -0.95 -3.12 9.38
N CYS A 51 -2.00 -2.30 9.50
CA CYS A 51 -3.32 -2.77 9.92
C CYS A 51 -4.16 -3.36 8.76
N LYS A 52 -3.67 -3.26 7.51
CA LYS A 52 -4.37 -3.71 6.29
C LYS A 52 -5.76 -3.10 6.12
N GLY A 53 -5.94 -1.88 6.59
CA GLY A 53 -7.22 -1.17 6.54
C GLY A 53 -8.17 -1.46 7.70
N ALA A 54 -7.77 -2.23 8.72
CA ALA A 54 -8.60 -2.48 9.90
C ALA A 54 -8.80 -1.24 10.80
N GLY A 55 -7.99 -0.19 10.63
CA GLY A 55 -8.03 1.03 11.44
C GLY A 55 -7.52 0.88 12.87
N THR A 56 -7.24 -0.35 13.32
CA THR A 56 -6.71 -0.67 14.65
C THR A 56 -5.65 -1.77 14.54
N LEU A 57 -4.71 -1.79 15.50
CA LEU A 57 -3.69 -2.82 15.59
C LEU A 57 -4.11 -3.90 16.58
N THR A 58 -3.87 -5.16 16.23
CA THR A 58 -3.96 -6.26 17.20
C THR A 58 -2.89 -6.09 18.29
N PRO A 59 -3.02 -6.75 19.46
CA PRO A 59 -2.02 -6.67 20.51
C PRO A 59 -0.60 -7.03 20.04
N GLU A 60 -0.46 -8.07 19.20
CA GLU A 60 0.83 -8.47 18.64
C GLU A 60 1.37 -7.45 17.63
N GLN A 61 0.52 -6.93 16.74
CA GLN A 61 0.92 -5.85 15.82
C GLN A 61 1.36 -4.60 16.58
N LYS A 62 0.70 -4.25 17.68
CA LYS A 62 1.06 -3.11 18.52
C LYS A 62 2.42 -3.30 19.18
N LYS A 63 2.74 -4.51 19.66
CA LYS A 63 4.08 -4.82 20.19
C LYS A 63 5.15 -4.61 19.14
N HIS A 64 4.97 -5.16 17.94
CA HIS A 64 5.91 -4.98 16.84
C HIS A 64 6.04 -3.51 16.41
N TRP A 65 4.92 -2.78 16.39
CA TRP A 65 4.92 -1.34 16.11
C TRP A 65 5.75 -0.55 17.11
N ILE A 66 5.62 -0.83 18.41
CA ILE A 66 6.38 -0.14 19.47
C ILE A 66 7.88 -0.34 19.24
N THR A 67 8.34 -1.58 19.01
CA THR A 67 9.75 -1.86 18.73
C THR A 67 10.24 -1.17 17.45
N PHE A 68 9.41 -1.14 16.41
CA PHE A 68 9.75 -0.43 15.17
C PHE A 68 9.90 1.09 15.41
N ALA A 69 8.98 1.66 16.20
CA ALA A 69 8.92 3.09 16.50
C ALA A 69 10.05 3.58 17.44
N GLU A 70 10.82 2.67 18.06
CA GLU A 70 12.01 3.04 18.84
C GLU A 70 13.11 3.69 17.98
N HIS A 71 13.16 3.38 16.69
CA HIS A 71 14.17 3.89 15.76
C HIS A 71 13.55 4.56 14.51
N HIS A 72 12.22 4.65 14.48
CA HIS A 72 11.46 5.24 13.39
C HIS A 72 10.38 6.17 13.96
N SER A 73 10.52 7.46 13.73
CA SER A 73 9.54 8.45 14.17
C SER A 73 8.54 8.76 13.06
N ILE A 74 7.34 9.21 13.43
CA ILE A 74 6.38 9.81 12.50
C ILE A 74 6.57 11.32 12.56
N GLN A 75 6.79 11.95 11.42
CA GLN A 75 6.93 13.40 11.29
C GLN A 75 5.96 13.94 10.24
N GLU A 76 5.60 15.21 10.35
CA GLU A 76 4.81 15.93 9.35
C GLU A 76 5.75 16.59 8.34
N CYS A 77 5.51 16.37 7.05
CA CYS A 77 6.30 17.00 5.99
C CYS A 77 5.97 18.50 5.89
N GLU A 78 6.99 19.37 5.85
CA GLU A 78 6.81 20.82 5.78
C GLU A 78 6.20 21.31 4.45
N ASP A 79 6.38 20.58 3.36
CA ASP A 79 5.93 20.99 2.02
C ASP A 79 4.47 20.60 1.73
N CYS A 80 4.07 19.38 2.13
CA CYS A 80 2.77 18.80 1.77
C CYS A 80 1.89 18.44 2.97
N HIS A 81 2.37 18.64 4.20
CA HIS A 81 1.68 18.32 5.46
C HIS A 81 1.28 16.85 5.62
N ALA A 82 1.82 15.96 4.79
CA ALA A 82 1.60 14.53 4.93
C ALA A 82 2.48 13.96 6.04
N TYR A 83 1.92 13.05 6.83
CA TYR A 83 2.69 12.28 7.81
C TYR A 83 3.52 11.21 7.11
N HIS A 84 4.80 11.13 7.45
CA HIS A 84 5.72 10.13 6.93
C HIS A 84 6.58 9.53 8.05
N LEU A 85 7.13 8.36 7.78
CA LEU A 85 8.07 7.69 8.69
C LEU A 85 9.49 8.18 8.40
N VAL A 86 10.25 8.45 9.46
CA VAL A 86 11.64 8.87 9.41
C VAL A 86 12.48 7.83 10.12
N CYS A 87 13.43 7.23 9.39
CA CYS A 87 14.39 6.28 9.94
C CYS A 87 15.55 7.05 10.57
N GLU A 88 15.83 6.79 11.85
CA GLU A 88 16.94 7.44 12.56
C GLU A 88 18.32 7.04 12.01
N ALA A 89 18.43 5.87 11.38
CA ALA A 89 19.67 5.43 10.73
C ALA A 89 20.02 6.25 9.48
N GLU A 90 19.02 6.81 8.79
CA GLU A 90 19.22 7.66 7.61
C GLU A 90 19.70 9.07 7.99
N ASN A 91 19.34 9.56 9.18
CA ASN A 91 19.81 10.85 9.71
C ASN A 91 21.32 10.87 10.05
N GLY A 92 21.96 9.70 10.08
CA GLY A 92 23.43 9.55 10.22
C GLY A 92 24.19 9.50 8.90
N GLN A 93 23.51 9.54 7.75
CA GLN A 93 24.15 9.46 6.42
C GLN A 93 23.63 10.55 5.48
N ALA A 94 23.89 11.79 5.85
CA ALA A 94 24.07 12.82 4.84
C ALA A 94 25.28 12.45 3.97
N ASN A 95 25.00 11.96 2.76
CA ASN A 95 25.85 12.13 1.59
C ASN A 95 27.25 11.47 1.65
N THR A 96 27.33 10.15 1.46
CA THR A 96 28.51 9.58 0.77
C THR A 96 28.07 8.87 -0.50
N LYS A 97 28.58 9.42 -1.60
CA LYS A 97 28.43 9.00 -2.99
C LYS A 97 28.19 7.50 -3.18
N ARG A 98 27.13 7.22 -3.95
CA ARG A 98 27.10 6.09 -4.90
C ARG A 98 28.34 6.19 -5.81
N GLU A 99 29.46 5.59 -5.43
CA GLU A 99 30.48 5.18 -6.39
C GLU A 99 30.23 3.71 -6.73
N ARG A 100 29.59 3.54 -7.89
CA ARG A 100 29.55 2.28 -8.62
C ARG A 100 30.99 1.81 -8.85
N LYS A 101 31.28 0.56 -8.51
CA LYS A 101 32.37 -0.20 -9.13
C LYS A 101 31.84 -1.55 -9.57
#